data_AF-A0A9D6DMW7-F1
#
_entry.id   AF-A0A9D6DMW7-F1
#
_cell.length_a   1.000
_cell.length_b   1.000
_cell.length_c   1.000
_cell.angle_alpha   90.00
_cell.angle_beta   90.00
_cell.angle_gamma   90.00
#
_symmetry.space_group_name_H-M   'P 1'
#
loop_
_entity.id
_entity.type
_entity.pdbx_description
1 polymer ?
#
loop_
_entity_poly.entity_id
_entity_poly.type
_entity_poly.pdbx_seq_one_letter_code
_entity_poly.pdbx_strand_id
1 'polypeptide(L)'
;MTIIRPHNLISLYALFAVSLSVLLGASVLYGIWLYNGMVNLAHEVETQSKALERARVANAELKNQLFGQLDSARLETLARQRNLVPERTPKYFESDPKWLSASR
;
A
#
# COMPACT_ATOMS: atom_id res chain seq x y z
N MET A 1 -80.98 8.53 0.61
CA MET A 1 -79.65 8.94 1.10
C MET A 1 -78.64 7.96 0.51
N THR A 2 -77.86 8.37 -0.47
CA THR A 2 -76.99 7.47 -1.24
C THR A 2 -75.58 7.56 -0.68
N ILE A 3 -75.12 6.48 -0.04
CA ILE A 3 -73.78 6.40 0.54
C ILE A 3 -72.83 5.98 -0.57
N ILE A 4 -71.96 6.90 -1.01
CA ILE A 4 -70.89 6.62 -1.97
C ILE A 4 -69.78 5.90 -1.21
N ARG A 5 -69.54 4.62 -1.54
CA ARG A 5 -68.42 3.84 -1.03
C ARG A 5 -67.21 4.05 -1.95
N PRO A 6 -66.03 4.45 -1.44
CA PRO A 6 -64.84 4.53 -2.27
C PRO A 6 -64.39 3.12 -2.66
N HIS A 7 -64.31 2.87 -3.96
CA HIS A 7 -63.59 1.75 -4.54
C HIS A 7 -62.15 2.22 -4.78
N ASN A 8 -61.16 1.36 -4.53
CA ASN A 8 -59.72 1.55 -4.78
C ASN A 8 -58.89 2.01 -3.57
N LEU A 9 -58.67 1.07 -2.64
CA LEU A 9 -57.42 1.03 -1.89
C LEU A 9 -56.50 0.05 -2.63
N ILE A 10 -55.25 0.44 -2.89
CA ILE A 10 -54.26 -0.42 -3.56
C ILE A 10 -54.25 -1.79 -2.89
N SER A 11 -54.38 -2.85 -3.68
CA SER A 11 -54.30 -4.23 -3.20
C SER A 11 -52.97 -4.43 -2.49
N LEU A 12 -53.00 -4.97 -1.26
CA LEU A 12 -51.79 -5.29 -0.50
C LEU A 12 -50.82 -6.17 -1.30
N TYR A 13 -51.35 -7.08 -2.13
CA TYR A 13 -50.56 -7.93 -3.02
C TYR A 13 -49.88 -7.13 -4.13
N ALA A 14 -50.52 -6.10 -4.67
CA ALA A 14 -49.90 -5.22 -5.65
C ALA A 14 -48.75 -4.41 -5.02
N LEU A 15 -48.95 -3.96 -3.78
CA LEU A 15 -47.92 -3.27 -3.00
C LEU A 15 -46.71 -4.18 -2.72
N PHE A 16 -46.97 -5.44 -2.36
CA PHE A 16 -45.94 -6.45 -2.14
C PHE A 16 -45.21 -6.86 -3.43
N ALA A 17 -45.93 -6.98 -4.54
CA ALA A 17 -45.33 -7.29 -5.84
C ALA A 17 -44.40 -6.16 -6.33
N VAL A 18 -44.80 -4.91 -6.11
CA VAL A 18 -43.98 -3.74 -6.46
C VAL A 18 -42.74 -3.66 -5.57
N SER A 19 -42.89 -3.83 -4.25
CA SER A 19 -41.74 -3.79 -3.34
C SER A 19 -40.74 -4.92 -3.62
N LEU A 20 -41.23 -6.14 -3.91
CA LEU A 20 -40.39 -7.26 -4.28
C LEU A 20 -39.64 -7.01 -5.60
N SER A 21 -40.31 -6.44 -6.60
CA SER A 21 -39.69 -6.11 -7.89
C SER A 21 -38.58 -5.06 -7.74
N VAL A 22 -38.82 -4.03 -6.92
CA VAL A 22 -37.80 -3.01 -6.60
C VAL A 22 -36.61 -3.63 -5.87
N LEU A 23 -36.87 -4.49 -4.88
CA LEU A 23 -35.82 -5.15 -4.11
C LEU A 23 -34.95 -6.06 -4.98
N LEU A 24 -35.56 -6.83 -5.88
CA LEU A 24 -34.84 -7.66 -6.85
C LEU A 24 -34.00 -6.80 -7.81
N GLY A 25 -34.57 -5.72 -8.34
CA GLY A 25 -33.84 -4.78 -9.19
C GLY A 25 -32.64 -4.16 -8.48
N ALA A 26 -32.82 -3.70 -7.24
CA ALA A 26 -31.75 -3.16 -6.42
C ALA A 26 -30.66 -4.20 -6.12
N SER A 27 -31.04 -5.46 -5.88
CA SER A 27 -30.10 -6.56 -5.63
C SER A 27 -29.20 -6.82 -6.84
N VAL A 28 -29.73 -6.78 -8.06
CA VAL A 28 -28.95 -6.94 -9.29
C VAL A 28 -27.93 -5.80 -9.44
N LEU A 29 -28.38 -4.55 -9.27
CA LEU A 29 -27.49 -3.39 -9.36
C LEU A 29 -26.38 -3.44 -8.29
N TYR A 30 -26.73 -3.82 -7.06
CA TYR A 30 -25.78 -3.99 -5.98
C TYR A 30 -24.77 -5.10 -6.27
N GLY A 31 -25.21 -6.23 -6.84
CA GLY A 31 -24.32 -7.32 -7.24
C GLY A 31 -23.29 -6.89 -8.29
N ILE A 32 -23.73 -6.13 -9.30
CA ILE A 32 -22.84 -5.57 -10.33
C ILE A 32 -21.82 -4.61 -9.69
N TRP A 33 -22.28 -3.72 -8.81
CA TRP A 33 -21.40 -2.78 -8.11
C TRP A 33 -20.36 -3.52 -7.26
N LEU A 34 -20.78 -4.53 -6.50
CA LEU A 34 -19.89 -5.33 -5.65
C LEU A 34 -18.85 -6.08 -6.47
N TYR A 35 -19.24 -6.70 -7.58
CA TYR A 35 -18.33 -7.42 -8.47
C TYR A 35 -17.27 -6.48 -9.04
N ASN A 36 -17.67 -5.33 -9.58
CA ASN A 36 -16.75 -4.33 -10.11
C ASN A 36 -15.80 -3.80 -9.03
N GLY A 37 -16.30 -3.56 -7.82
CA GLY A 37 -15.49 -3.18 -6.68
C GLY A 37 -14.42 -4.24 -6.34
N MET A 38 -14.80 -5.52 -6.34
CA MET A 38 -13.87 -6.62 -6.06
C MET A 38 -12.79 -6.76 -7.14
N VAL A 39 -13.16 -6.65 -8.42
CA VAL A 39 -12.20 -6.74 -9.53
C VAL A 39 -11.20 -5.59 -9.50
N ASN A 40 -11.68 -4.36 -9.24
CA ASN A 40 -10.81 -3.20 -9.10
C ASN A 40 -9.86 -3.36 -7.91
N LEU A 41 -10.37 -3.82 -6.76
CA LEU A 41 -9.55 -4.06 -5.58
C LEU A 41 -8.46 -5.09 -5.86
N ALA A 42 -8.77 -6.17 -6.58
CA ALA A 42 -7.80 -7.19 -6.96
C ALA A 42 -6.68 -6.60 -7.85
N HIS A 43 -7.04 -5.76 -8.84
CA HIS A 43 -6.06 -5.08 -9.70
C HIS A 43 -5.19 -4.10 -8.91
N GLU A 44 -5.79 -3.35 -7.98
CA GLU A 44 -5.08 -2.40 -7.11
C GLU A 44 -4.05 -3.14 -6.25
N VAL A 45 -4.45 -4.25 -5.63
CA VAL A 45 -3.57 -5.11 -4.81
C VAL A 45 -2.41 -5.66 -5.63
N GLU A 46 -2.67 -6.17 -6.84
CA GLU A 46 -1.61 -6.67 -7.72
C GLU A 46 -0.63 -5.55 -8.11
N THR A 47 -1.15 -4.37 -8.44
CA THR A 47 -0.34 -3.20 -8.81
C THR A 47 0.55 -2.75 -7.65
N GLN A 48 -0.02 -2.66 -6.45
CA GLN A 48 0.72 -2.31 -5.24
C GLN A 48 1.75 -3.38 -4.87
N SER A 49 1.43 -4.66 -5.04
CA SER A 49 2.37 -5.77 -4.81
C SER A 49 3.58 -5.66 -5.74
N LYS A 50 3.36 -5.42 -7.05
CA LYS A 50 4.43 -5.19 -8.03
C LYS A 50 5.25 -3.94 -7.69
N ALA A 51 4.62 -2.87 -7.22
CA ALA A 51 5.32 -1.67 -6.80
C ALA A 51 6.22 -1.94 -5.58
N LEU A 52 5.74 -2.72 -4.61
CA LEU A 52 6.51 -3.14 -3.43
C LEU A 52 7.71 -4.00 -3.83
N GLU A 53 7.53 -4.94 -4.75
CA GLU A 53 8.62 -5.79 -5.27
C GLU A 53 9.70 -4.95 -5.96
N ARG A 54 9.31 -4.02 -6.83
CA ARG A 54 10.25 -3.08 -7.47
C ARG A 54 11.00 -2.24 -6.43
N ALA A 55 10.31 -1.73 -5.42
CA ALA A 55 10.94 -0.98 -4.34
C ALA A 55 11.94 -1.82 -3.55
N ARG A 56 11.64 -3.11 -3.32
CA ARG A 56 12.55 -4.05 -2.66
C ARG A 56 13.81 -4.31 -3.50
N VAL A 57 13.65 -4.51 -4.81
CA VAL A 57 14.77 -4.66 -5.74
C VAL A 57 15.62 -3.39 -5.77
N ALA A 58 15.00 -2.22 -5.90
CA ALA A 58 15.71 -0.95 -5.89
C ALA A 58 16.45 -0.71 -4.56
N ASN A 59 15.88 -1.11 -3.42
CA ASN A 59 16.55 -1.03 -2.12
C ASN A 59 17.78 -1.96 -2.06
N ALA A 60 17.65 -3.19 -2.56
CA ALA A 60 18.77 -4.13 -2.60
C ALA A 60 19.88 -3.63 -3.52
N GLU A 61 19.53 -3.08 -4.68
CA GLU A 61 20.48 -2.47 -5.62
C GLU A 61 21.19 -1.26 -4.99
N LEU A 62 20.45 -0.37 -4.32
CA LEU A 62 21.04 0.78 -3.64
C LEU A 62 22.00 0.34 -2.53
N LYS A 63 21.65 -0.70 -1.77
CA LYS A 63 22.55 -1.30 -0.77
C LYS A 63 23.81 -1.86 -1.42
N ASN A 64 23.68 -2.59 -2.52
CA ASN A 64 24.82 -3.12 -3.26
C ASN A 64 25.72 -1.99 -3.78
N GLN A 65 25.15 -0.92 -4.32
CA GLN A 65 25.91 0.25 -4.76
C GLN A 65 26.62 0.94 -3.60
N LEU A 66 25.93 1.13 -2.47
CA LEU A 66 26.51 1.72 -1.27
C LEU A 66 27.67 0.88 -0.73
N PHE A 67 27.46 -0.43 -0.54
CA PHE A 67 28.52 -1.33 -0.06
C PHE A 67 29.65 -1.45 -1.08
N GLY A 68 29.38 -1.41 -2.38
CA GLY A 68 30.40 -1.40 -3.43
C GLY A 68 31.19 -0.09 -3.50
N GLN A 69 30.66 1.03 -3.02
CA GLN A 69 31.39 2.30 -2.87
C GLN A 69 32.17 2.36 -1.56
N LEU A 70 31.60 1.83 -0.48
CA LEU A 70 32.22 1.75 0.86
C LEU A 70 33.13 0.53 1.02
N ASP A 71 33.32 -0.25 -0.03
CA ASP A 71 34.20 -1.41 0.00
C ASP A 71 35.61 -0.96 0.38
N SER A 72 36.15 -1.57 1.43
CA SER A 72 37.43 -1.19 2.03
C SER A 72 38.57 -1.29 1.03
N ALA A 73 38.51 -2.23 0.08
CA ALA A 73 39.47 -2.32 -1.02
C ALA A 73 39.44 -1.08 -1.92
N ARG A 74 38.25 -0.58 -2.28
CA ARG A 74 38.11 0.65 -3.08
C ARG A 74 38.50 1.89 -2.31
N LEU A 75 38.11 1.98 -1.03
CA LEU A 75 38.50 3.09 -0.16
C LEU A 75 40.01 3.14 0.05
N GLU A 76 40.68 2.00 0.20
CA GLU A 76 42.13 1.93 0.30
C GLU A 76 42.81 2.36 -1.02
N THR A 77 42.24 1.96 -2.16
CA THR A 77 42.74 2.38 -3.47
C THR A 77 42.58 3.90 -3.67
N LEU A 78 41.43 4.46 -3.27
CA LEU A 78 41.13 5.88 -3.35
C LEU A 78 42.00 6.69 -2.37
N ALA A 79 42.25 6.17 -1.17
CA ALA A 79 43.18 6.73 -0.20
C ALA A 79 44.61 6.79 -0.77
N ARG A 80 45.11 5.68 -1.34
CA ARG A 80 46.42 5.63 -1.99
C ARG A 80 46.53 6.60 -3.15
N GLN A 81 45.50 6.73 -4.00
CA GLN A 81 45.46 7.71 -5.10
C GLN A 81 45.51 9.17 -4.62
N ARG A 82 44.98 9.44 -3.43
CA ARG A 82 45.01 10.78 -2.81
C ARG A 82 46.21 10.98 -1.87
N ASN A 83 47.21 10.07 -1.91
CA ASN A 83 48.36 10.06 -1.01
C ASN A 83 48.00 10.04 0.48
N LEU A 84 46.84 9.50 0.82
CA LEU A 84 46.38 9.29 2.19
C LEU A 84 46.95 7.97 2.71
N VAL A 85 47.48 8.00 3.92
CA VAL A 85 48.09 6.85 4.61
C VAL A 85 47.27 6.50 5.85
N PRO A 86 47.09 5.21 6.17
CA PRO A 86 46.37 4.80 7.36
C PRO A 86 47.10 5.28 8.62
N GLU A 87 46.39 6.03 9.45
CA GLU A 87 46.91 6.57 10.70
C GLU A 87 46.76 5.56 11.85
N ARG A 88 47.86 5.26 12.54
CA ARG A 88 47.90 4.24 13.60
C ARG A 88 47.30 4.70 14.93
N THR A 89 47.21 6.02 15.16
CA THR A 89 46.72 6.61 16.42
C THR A 89 45.88 7.86 16.13
N PRO A 90 44.64 7.70 15.65
CA PRO A 90 43.77 8.84 15.37
C PRO A 90 43.37 9.54 16.67
N LYS A 91 43.72 10.83 16.81
CA LYS A 91 43.40 11.64 18.00
C LYS A 91 42.00 12.30 17.94
N TYR A 92 41.20 11.98 16.93
CA TYR A 92 39.94 12.67 16.60
C TYR A 92 38.68 11.96 17.16
N PHE A 93 38.81 10.71 17.61
CA PHE A 93 37.70 9.98 18.21
C PHE A 93 37.70 10.20 19.73
N GLU A 94 37.11 11.31 20.17
CA GLU A 94 36.56 11.39 21.53
C GLU A 94 35.21 10.66 21.49
N SER A 95 35.21 9.38 21.84
CA SER A 95 33.97 8.61 21.93
C SER A 95 33.13 9.11 23.11
N ASP A 96 32.12 9.94 22.84
CA ASP A 96 31.09 10.25 23.83
C ASP A 96 30.23 8.98 24.07
N PRO A 97 30.28 8.36 25.25
CA PRO A 97 29.61 7.08 25.53
C PRO A 97 28.08 7.12 25.40
N LYS A 98 27.47 8.32 25.25
CA LYS A 98 26.02 8.45 25.01
C LYS A 98 25.54 7.93 23.65
N TRP A 99 26.39 7.92 22.62
CA TRP A 99 25.97 7.54 21.27
C TRP A 99 25.96 6.03 21.02
N LEU A 100 26.74 5.25 21.77
CA LEU A 100 26.85 3.80 21.61
C LEU A 100 25.69 3.03 22.27
N SER A 101 24.89 3.66 23.14
CA SER A 101 23.78 3.02 23.85
C SER A 101 22.43 3.15 23.13
N ALA A 102 22.33 3.99 22.10
CA ALA A 102 21.09 4.23 21.36
C ALA A 102 20.79 3.18 20.27
N SER A 103 21.67 2.19 20.08
CA SER A 103 21.54 1.14 19.05
C SER A 103 21.28 -0.26 19.61
N ARG A 104 20.71 -0.39 20.82
CA ARG A 104 20.24 -1.66 21.38
C ARG A 104 18.74 -1.81 21.26
#